data_AF-G8IFN7-F1
#
_entry.id   AF-G8IFN7-F1
#
_cell.length_a   1.000
_cell.length_b   1.000
_cell.length_c   1.000
_cell.angle_alpha   90.00
_cell.angle_beta   90.00
_cell.angle_gamma   90.00
#
_symmetry.space_group_name_H-M   'P 1'
#
loop_
_entity.id
_entity.type
_entity.pdbx_description
1 polymer ?
#
loop_
_entity_poly.entity_id
_entity_poly.type
_entity_poly.pdbx_seq_one_letter_code
_entity_poly.pdbx_strand_id
1 'polypeptide(L)'
;DAEVALIMFSTRGKLSEFCSSSSMLETLEKYQRCSYGSLEASQPVNDNPNGYHEYLRLKGRAQVLQQSQRNLLGEDLEQLNTRELDQLEHQLGMSLKQVRSTKTQFMLDQLAGLQRREQMLAESNRALRTKLEENIMGIPLRLSWEAGGQTIPYNHFPAQSEGFFQPLGLNSALQTGYNHVDSDEINVAAPAQNVNGSIPGWML
;
A
#
# COMPACT_ATOMS: atom_id res chain seq x y z
N ASP A 1 -3.60 -54.13 -8.77
CA ASP A 1 -2.40 -54.06 -9.62
C ASP A 1 -2.20 -52.61 -10.05
N ALA A 2 -0.97 -52.10 -10.12
CA ALA A 2 -0.69 -50.70 -10.43
C ALA A 2 0.00 -50.57 -11.79
N GLU A 3 -0.57 -49.78 -12.70
CA GLU A 3 -0.03 -49.52 -14.03
C GLU A 3 0.74 -48.19 -14.02
N VAL A 4 2.00 -48.19 -14.49
CA VAL A 4 2.89 -47.04 -14.46
C VAL A 4 3.43 -46.77 -15.86
N ALA A 5 3.31 -45.53 -16.32
CA ALA A 5 3.92 -45.05 -17.56
C ALA A 5 4.74 -43.78 -17.29
N LEU A 6 5.85 -43.61 -18.00
CA LEU A 6 6.74 -42.46 -17.92
C LEU A 6 7.06 -41.94 -19.32
N ILE A 7 6.83 -40.65 -19.54
CA ILE A 7 7.19 -39.94 -20.77
C ILE A 7 8.19 -38.85 -20.42
N MET A 8 9.33 -38.83 -21.11
CA MET A 8 10.38 -37.85 -20.92
C MET A 8 10.66 -37.09 -22.23
N PHE A 9 10.63 -35.77 -22.16
CA PHE A 9 11.01 -34.88 -23.26
C PHE A 9 12.34 -34.20 -22.93
N SER A 10 13.34 -34.39 -23.78
CA SER A 10 14.61 -33.64 -23.71
C SER A 10 14.45 -32.27 -24.34
N THR A 11 15.20 -31.28 -23.84
CA THR A 11 15.35 -29.95 -24.49
C THR A 11 15.90 -30.03 -25.91
N ARG A 12 16.53 -31.16 -26.29
CA ARG A 12 17.01 -31.44 -27.66
C ARG A 12 15.96 -32.10 -28.56
N GLY A 13 14.72 -32.27 -28.09
CA GLY A 13 13.61 -32.86 -28.84
C GLY A 13 13.54 -34.39 -28.84
N LYS A 14 14.39 -35.08 -28.05
CA LYS A 14 14.32 -36.54 -27.92
C LYS A 14 13.16 -36.93 -26.99
N LEU A 15 12.30 -37.83 -27.48
CA LEU A 15 11.24 -38.50 -26.73
C LEU A 15 11.75 -39.85 -26.23
N SER A 16 11.63 -40.09 -24.92
CA SER A 16 11.88 -41.39 -24.30
C SER A 16 10.64 -41.81 -23.52
N GLU A 17 10.23 -43.05 -23.68
CA GLU A 17 9.01 -43.59 -23.09
C GLU A 17 9.25 -44.93 -22.40
N PHE A 18 8.55 -45.15 -21.29
CA PHE A 18 8.50 -46.41 -20.56
C PHE A 18 7.06 -46.69 -20.17
N CYS A 19 6.64 -47.94 -20.31
CA CYS A 19 5.33 -48.40 -19.88
C CYS A 19 5.47 -49.76 -19.18
N SER A 20 4.77 -49.92 -18.05
CA SER A 20 4.70 -51.22 -17.35
C SER A 20 3.74 -52.20 -18.03
N SER A 21 2.90 -51.73 -18.97
CA SER A 21 1.94 -52.53 -19.74
C SER A 21 2.39 -52.77 -21.18
N SER A 22 1.57 -53.46 -21.97
CA SER A 22 1.82 -53.80 -23.38
C SER A 22 1.97 -52.59 -24.30
N SER A 23 1.35 -51.46 -23.96
CA SER A 23 1.33 -50.28 -24.82
C SER A 23 1.15 -49.01 -24.01
N MET A 24 1.97 -48.00 -24.29
CA MET A 24 1.79 -46.66 -23.74
C MET A 24 0.42 -46.09 -24.09
N LEU A 25 -0.06 -46.36 -25.30
CA LEU A 25 -1.35 -45.86 -25.76
C LEU A 25 -2.50 -46.46 -24.94
N GLU A 26 -2.44 -47.74 -24.60
CA GLU A 26 -3.45 -48.41 -23.75
C GLU A 26 -3.47 -47.81 -22.33
N THR A 27 -2.30 -47.53 -21.75
CA THR A 27 -2.20 -46.89 -20.44
C THR A 27 -2.76 -45.48 -20.45
N LEU A 28 -2.48 -44.70 -21.51
CA LEU A 28 -3.01 -43.35 -21.68
C LEU A 28 -4.53 -43.37 -21.86
N GLU A 29 -5.08 -44.30 -22.66
CA GLU A 29 -6.53 -44.47 -22.82
C GLU A 29 -7.21 -44.80 -21.49
N LYS A 30 -6.64 -45.72 -20.70
CA LYS A 30 -7.16 -46.04 -19.36
C LYS A 30 -7.09 -44.84 -18.42
N TYR A 31 -5.96 -44.13 -18.39
CA TYR A 31 -5.81 -42.91 -17.59
C TYR A 31 -6.86 -41.86 -17.97
N GLN A 32 -7.09 -41.67 -19.27
CA GLN A 32 -8.10 -40.74 -19.77
C GLN A 32 -9.51 -41.16 -19.35
N ARG A 33 -9.88 -42.43 -19.52
CA ARG A 33 -11.19 -42.95 -19.08
C ARG A 33 -11.38 -42.88 -17.56
N CYS A 34 -10.35 -43.09 -16.75
CA CYS A 34 -10.46 -43.05 -15.30
C CYS A 34 -10.42 -41.62 -14.73
N SER A 35 -9.62 -40.72 -15.31
CA SER A 35 -9.50 -39.31 -14.87
C SER A 35 -10.63 -38.43 -15.40
N TYR A 36 -11.13 -38.70 -16.60
CA TYR A 36 -12.14 -37.86 -17.27
C TYR A 36 -13.48 -38.58 -17.53
N GLY A 37 -13.56 -39.91 -17.38
CA GLY A 37 -14.79 -40.66 -17.66
C GLY A 37 -15.97 -40.36 -16.72
N SER A 38 -15.74 -39.75 -15.55
CA SER A 38 -16.85 -39.25 -14.72
C SER A 38 -17.50 -37.97 -15.27
N LEU A 39 -16.85 -37.27 -16.21
CA LEU A 39 -17.41 -36.10 -16.91
C LEU A 39 -18.17 -36.48 -18.20
N GLU A 40 -17.98 -37.71 -18.70
CA GLU A 40 -18.41 -38.17 -20.03
C GLU A 40 -19.85 -38.71 -20.12
N ALA A 41 -20.65 -38.68 -19.05
CA ALA A 41 -22.07 -39.01 -19.17
C ALA A 41 -22.88 -37.95 -19.94
N SER A 42 -22.26 -36.90 -20.49
CA SER A 42 -22.98 -35.80 -21.16
C SER A 42 -22.31 -35.17 -22.38
N GLN A 43 -21.14 -35.61 -22.85
CA GLN A 43 -20.54 -34.97 -24.05
C GLN A 43 -19.62 -35.93 -24.82
N PRO A 44 -19.75 -36.05 -26.15
CA PRO A 44 -18.86 -36.88 -26.93
C PRO A 44 -17.51 -36.18 -27.11
N VAL A 45 -16.46 -37.00 -27.05
CA VAL A 45 -15.15 -36.89 -27.69
C VAL A 45 -15.07 -35.71 -28.67
N ASN A 46 -14.59 -34.60 -28.15
CA ASN A 46 -13.83 -33.66 -28.92
C ASN A 46 -12.65 -33.36 -28.02
N ASP A 47 -11.44 -33.34 -28.57
CA ASP A 47 -10.38 -32.48 -28.05
C ASP A 47 -11.06 -31.17 -27.62
N ASN A 48 -10.66 -30.52 -26.54
CA ASN A 48 -11.29 -29.27 -26.14
C ASN A 48 -10.49 -28.11 -26.77
N PRO A 49 -10.52 -27.87 -28.11
CA PRO A 49 -9.82 -26.75 -28.73
C PRO A 49 -10.37 -25.44 -28.14
N ASN A 50 -11.58 -25.46 -27.60
CA ASN A 50 -12.17 -24.35 -26.89
C ASN A 50 -11.31 -23.90 -25.69
N GLY A 51 -10.81 -24.83 -24.86
CA GLY A 51 -9.95 -24.49 -23.73
C GLY A 51 -8.59 -23.91 -24.15
N TYR A 52 -7.96 -24.48 -25.17
CA TYR A 52 -6.69 -23.99 -25.70
C TYR A 52 -6.83 -22.64 -26.43
N HIS A 53 -7.89 -22.46 -27.21
CA HIS A 53 -8.22 -21.19 -27.87
C HIS A 53 -8.53 -20.08 -26.84
N GLU A 54 -9.28 -20.40 -25.79
CA GLU A 54 -9.54 -19.49 -24.67
C GLU A 54 -8.25 -19.09 -23.96
N TYR A 55 -7.35 -20.05 -23.71
CA TYR A 55 -6.03 -19.77 -23.16
C TYR A 55 -5.22 -18.83 -24.06
N LEU A 56 -5.14 -19.11 -25.37
CA LEU A 56 -4.42 -18.25 -26.32
C LEU A 56 -5.00 -16.83 -26.36
N ARG A 57 -6.33 -16.71 -26.33
CA ARG A 57 -7.02 -15.41 -26.26
C ARG A 57 -6.65 -14.66 -24.97
N LEU A 58 -6.68 -15.33 -23.82
CA LEU A 58 -6.31 -14.74 -22.54
C LEU A 58 -4.83 -14.33 -22.51
N LYS A 59 -3.94 -15.19 -23.03
CA LYS A 59 -2.50 -14.91 -23.14
C LYS A 59 -2.24 -13.67 -24.00
N GLY A 60 -2.93 -13.53 -25.13
CA GLY A 60 -2.83 -12.34 -25.98
C GLY A 60 -3.26 -11.07 -25.24
N ARG A 61 -4.38 -11.12 -24.50
CA ARG A 61 -4.84 -9.99 -23.68
C ARG A 61 -3.84 -9.62 -22.58
N ALA A 62 -3.24 -10.61 -21.92
CA ALA A 62 -2.24 -10.39 -20.89
C ALA A 62 -0.98 -9.71 -21.45
N GLN A 63 -0.52 -10.12 -22.63
CA GLN A 63 0.63 -9.51 -23.31
C GLN A 63 0.36 -8.04 -23.68
N VAL A 64 -0.80 -7.74 -24.25
CA VAL A 64 -1.19 -6.35 -24.56
C VAL A 64 -1.26 -5.50 -23.30
N LEU A 65 -1.83 -6.04 -22.22
CA LEU A 65 -1.91 -5.33 -20.94
C LEU A 65 -0.51 -5.05 -20.35
N GLN A 66 0.38 -6.05 -20.41
CA GLN A 66 1.76 -5.90 -19.95
C GLN A 66 2.52 -4.85 -20.78
N GLN A 67 2.35 -4.86 -22.11
CA GLN A 67 2.93 -3.84 -22.97
C GLN A 67 2.40 -2.44 -22.63
N SER A 68 1.08 -2.32 -22.43
CA SER A 68 0.48 -1.05 -22.02
C SER A 68 1.03 -0.54 -20.69
N GLN A 69 1.26 -1.43 -19.71
CA GLN A 69 1.87 -1.05 -18.44
C GLN A 69 3.29 -0.49 -18.63
N ARG A 70 4.11 -1.17 -19.45
CA ARG A 70 5.47 -0.73 -19.77
C ARG A 70 5.48 0.64 -20.41
N ASN A 71 4.62 0.85 -21.40
CA ASN A 71 4.47 2.16 -22.04
C ASN A 71 4.07 3.24 -21.02
N LEU A 72 3.12 2.96 -20.11
CA LEU A 72 2.73 3.88 -19.04
C LEU A 72 3.88 4.19 -18.05
N LEU A 73 4.84 3.29 -17.92
CA LEU A 73 6.07 3.49 -17.12
C LEU A 73 7.20 4.16 -17.91
N GLY A 74 6.99 4.45 -19.20
CA GLY A 74 7.99 5.04 -20.07
C GLY A 74 8.98 4.05 -20.68
N GLU A 75 8.68 2.74 -20.62
CA GLU A 75 9.45 1.67 -21.23
C GLU A 75 8.92 1.32 -22.64
N ASP A 76 9.77 0.72 -23.49
CA ASP A 76 9.40 0.15 -24.81
C ASP A 76 8.63 1.10 -25.76
N LEU A 77 8.87 2.42 -25.65
CA LEU A 77 8.15 3.46 -26.40
C LEU A 77 8.49 3.50 -27.90
N GLU A 78 9.57 2.85 -28.32
CA GLU A 78 10.04 2.80 -29.72
C GLU A 78 9.01 2.22 -30.69
N GLN A 79 8.08 1.39 -30.18
CA GLN A 79 7.04 0.74 -30.96
C GLN A 79 5.82 1.65 -31.18
N LEU A 80 5.73 2.78 -30.47
CA LEU A 80 4.62 3.72 -30.56
C LEU A 80 4.88 4.76 -31.65
N ASN A 81 3.84 5.10 -32.40
CA ASN A 81 3.88 6.25 -33.30
C ASN A 81 3.62 7.56 -32.54
N THR A 82 3.84 8.70 -33.21
CA THR A 82 3.71 10.04 -32.60
C THR A 82 2.32 10.31 -32.04
N ARG A 83 1.25 9.85 -32.71
CA ARG A 83 -0.13 10.03 -32.23
C ARG A 83 -0.39 9.22 -30.96
N GLU A 84 0.11 7.99 -30.91
CA GLU A 84 -0.02 7.13 -29.73
C GLU A 84 0.78 7.70 -28.55
N LEU A 85 1.95 8.28 -28.81
CA LEU A 85 2.76 8.93 -27.79
C LEU A 85 2.09 10.19 -27.23
N ASP A 86 1.51 11.04 -28.09
CA ASP A 86 0.72 12.21 -27.66
C ASP A 86 -0.48 11.78 -26.80
N GLN A 87 -1.17 10.70 -27.18
CA GLN A 87 -2.30 10.18 -26.42
C GLN A 87 -1.86 9.65 -25.05
N LEU A 88 -0.72 8.95 -25.00
CA LEU A 88 -0.14 8.44 -23.76
C LEU A 88 0.27 9.58 -22.83
N GLU A 89 0.95 10.60 -23.34
CA GLU A 89 1.33 11.80 -22.59
C GLU A 89 0.09 12.51 -22.03
N HIS A 90 -0.94 12.71 -22.86
CA HIS A 90 -2.18 13.33 -22.42
C HIS A 90 -2.86 12.54 -21.30
N GLN A 91 -2.94 11.21 -21.44
CA GLN A 91 -3.51 10.32 -20.43
C GLN A 91 -2.74 10.40 -19.11
N LEU A 92 -1.40 10.37 -19.16
CA LEU A 92 -0.55 10.48 -17.99
C LEU A 92 -0.68 11.85 -17.31
N GLY A 93 -0.71 12.93 -18.09
CA GLY A 93 -0.90 14.29 -17.58
C GLY A 93 -2.23 14.47 -16.85
N MET A 94 -3.32 13.96 -17.43
CA MET A 94 -4.65 14.00 -16.83
C MET A 94 -4.72 13.19 -15.54
N SER A 95 -4.21 11.95 -15.56
CA SER A 95 -4.19 11.06 -14.39
C SER A 95 -3.34 11.66 -13.26
N LEU A 96 -2.15 12.19 -13.57
CA LEU A 96 -1.27 12.82 -12.59
C LEU A 96 -1.93 14.05 -11.94
N LYS A 97 -2.61 14.88 -12.74
CA LYS A 97 -3.37 16.02 -12.23
C LYS A 97 -4.46 15.56 -11.26
N GLN A 98 -5.21 14.51 -11.61
CA GLN A 98 -6.25 13.95 -10.75
C GLN A 98 -5.67 13.40 -9.44
N VAL A 99 -4.62 12.58 -9.49
CA VAL A 99 -3.96 12.02 -8.30
C VAL A 99 -3.46 13.13 -7.37
N ARG A 100 -2.81 14.16 -7.92
CA ARG A 100 -2.34 15.32 -7.13
C ARG A 100 -3.50 16.07 -6.49
N SER A 101 -4.59 16.30 -7.23
CA SER A 101 -5.79 16.96 -6.71
C SER A 101 -6.40 16.16 -5.55
N THR A 102 -6.60 14.86 -5.73
CA THR A 102 -7.16 13.98 -4.69
C THR A 102 -6.27 13.93 -3.45
N LYS A 103 -4.95 13.80 -3.62
CA LYS A 103 -3.99 13.80 -2.50
C LYS A 103 -4.02 15.12 -1.75
N THR A 104 -4.06 16.24 -2.47
CA THR A 104 -4.11 17.58 -1.87
C THR A 104 -5.39 17.76 -1.08
N GLN A 105 -6.54 17.42 -1.66
CA GLN A 105 -7.83 17.51 -0.98
C GLN A 105 -7.84 16.66 0.29
N PHE A 106 -7.37 15.42 0.21
CA PHE A 106 -7.28 14.54 1.37
C PHE A 106 -6.42 15.14 2.49
N MET A 107 -5.25 15.72 2.17
CA MET A 107 -4.39 16.37 3.16
C MET A 107 -5.06 17.60 3.79
N LEU A 108 -5.79 18.40 3.01
CA LEU A 108 -6.55 19.55 3.52
C LEU A 108 -7.67 19.11 4.47
N ASP A 109 -8.39 18.04 4.14
CA ASP A 109 -9.45 17.49 4.98
C ASP A 109 -8.89 16.96 6.31
N GLN A 110 -7.73 16.28 6.28
CA GLN A 110 -7.02 15.84 7.49
C GLN A 110 -6.60 17.03 8.35
N LEU A 111 -6.02 18.06 7.75
CA LEU A 111 -5.60 19.29 8.45
C LEU A 111 -6.79 19.97 9.13
N ALA A 112 -7.88 20.18 8.40
CA ALA A 112 -9.11 20.77 8.95
C ALA A 112 -9.70 19.93 10.09
N GLY A 113 -9.65 18.60 9.97
CA GLY A 113 -10.06 17.68 11.01
C GLY A 113 -9.21 17.79 12.28
N LEU A 114 -7.89 17.93 12.15
CA LEU A 114 -6.98 18.10 13.27
C LEU A 114 -7.16 19.46 13.95
N GLN A 115 -7.27 20.54 13.18
CA GLN A 115 -7.53 21.89 13.72
C GLN A 115 -8.82 21.95 14.53
N ARG A 116 -9.89 21.29 14.06
CA ARG A 116 -11.15 21.21 14.82
C ARG A 116 -10.97 20.45 16.14
N ARG A 117 -10.22 19.35 16.14
CA ARG A 117 -9.93 18.58 17.36
C ARG A 117 -9.09 19.39 18.34
N GLU A 118 -8.07 20.07 17.86
CA GLU A 118 -7.24 20.98 18.66
C GLU A 118 -8.09 22.04 19.34
N GLN A 119 -8.99 22.70 18.60
CA GLN A 119 -9.89 23.70 19.14
C GLN A 119 -10.79 23.13 20.25
N MET A 120 -11.45 21.99 20.01
CA MET A 120 -12.31 21.36 21.03
C MET A 120 -11.53 20.97 22.30
N LEU A 121 -10.31 20.48 22.14
CA LEU A 121 -9.45 20.13 23.28
C LEU A 121 -9.01 21.38 24.04
N ALA A 122 -8.66 22.46 23.34
CA ALA A 122 -8.29 23.73 23.96
C ALA A 122 -9.46 24.35 24.75
N GLU A 123 -10.67 24.31 24.21
CA GLU A 123 -11.90 24.77 24.88
C GLU A 123 -12.21 23.92 26.12
N SER A 124 -12.15 22.59 26.00
CA SER A 124 -12.33 21.67 27.14
C SER A 124 -11.28 21.90 28.22
N ASN A 125 -10.00 22.04 27.85
CA ASN A 125 -8.93 22.30 28.80
C ASN A 125 -9.13 23.64 29.53
N ARG A 126 -9.54 24.70 28.81
CA ARG A 126 -9.87 26.00 29.40
C ARG A 126 -11.02 25.90 30.40
N ALA A 127 -12.08 25.16 30.06
CA ALA A 127 -13.21 24.94 30.96
C ALA A 127 -12.80 24.19 32.22
N LEU A 128 -11.97 23.15 32.09
CA LEU A 128 -11.43 22.39 33.22
C LEU A 128 -10.53 23.25 34.13
N ARG A 129 -9.66 24.08 33.55
CA ARG A 129 -8.84 25.03 34.31
C ARG A 129 -9.69 26.03 35.10
N THR A 130 -10.76 26.54 34.49
CA THR A 130 -11.69 27.46 35.15
C THR A 130 -12.39 26.77 36.33
N LYS A 131 -12.89 25.54 36.14
CA LYS A 131 -13.50 24.75 37.23
C LYS A 131 -12.51 24.41 38.35
N LEU A 132 -11.25 24.15 38.01
CA LEU A 132 -10.21 23.91 39.00
C LEU A 132 -9.99 25.16 39.87
N GLU A 133 -9.88 26.33 39.23
CA GLU A 133 -9.72 27.62 39.92
C GLU A 133 -10.93 27.93 40.81
N GLU A 134 -12.16 27.76 40.31
CA GLU A 134 -13.39 27.93 41.09
C GLU A 134 -13.46 26.97 42.29
N ASN A 135 -13.04 25.71 42.13
CA ASN A 135 -12.98 24.75 43.22
C ASN A 135 -11.93 25.17 44.25
N ILE A 136 -10.73 25.55 43.82
CA ILE A 136 -9.66 26.04 44.71
C ILE A 136 -10.11 27.32 45.45
N MET A 137 -10.77 28.26 44.78
CA MET A 137 -11.37 29.46 45.39
C MET A 137 -12.58 29.16 46.28
N GLY A 138 -13.23 28.00 46.11
CA GLY A 138 -14.29 27.50 46.99
C GLY A 138 -13.80 26.78 48.25
N ILE A 139 -12.53 26.35 48.29
CA ILE A 139 -11.89 25.73 49.47
C ILE A 139 -11.83 26.70 50.68
N PRO A 140 -11.53 28.01 50.54
CA PRO A 140 -11.64 28.97 51.64
C PRO A 140 -13.05 29.04 52.24
N LEU A 141 -14.10 28.93 51.42
CA LEU A 141 -15.49 29.00 51.90
C LEU A 141 -15.90 27.72 52.65
N ARG A 142 -15.38 26.56 52.23
CA ARG A 142 -15.59 25.28 52.92
C ARG A 142 -14.85 25.19 54.26
N LEU A 143 -13.61 25.68 54.31
CA LEU A 143 -12.80 25.69 55.55
C LEU A 143 -13.29 26.72 56.57
N SER A 144 -13.98 27.78 56.14
CA SER A 144 -14.56 28.77 57.06
C SER A 144 -15.73 28.24 57.91
N TRP A 145 -16.40 27.16 57.48
CA TRP A 145 -17.51 26.53 58.22
C TRP A 145 -17.05 25.33 59.06
N GLU A 146 -15.83 24.84 58.85
CA GLU A 146 -15.18 23.78 59.64
C GLU A 146 -14.27 24.35 60.75
N ALA A 147 -14.21 25.68 60.93
CA ALA A 147 -13.43 26.37 61.97
C ALA A 147 -14.03 26.26 63.40
N GLY A 148 -14.48 25.06 63.75
CA GLY A 148 -14.78 24.62 65.11
C GLY A 148 -13.92 23.40 65.49
N GLY A 149 -12.63 23.39 65.14
CA GLY A 149 -11.74 22.27 65.46
C GLY A 149 -10.28 22.48 65.03
N GLN A 150 -9.42 22.56 66.04
CA GLN A 150 -7.95 22.45 66.10
C GLN A 150 -7.20 21.86 64.88
N THR A 151 -6.13 22.58 64.47
CA THR A 151 -4.81 22.15 63.90
C THR A 151 -4.78 21.23 62.65
N ILE A 152 -4.02 21.52 61.59
CA ILE A 152 -2.56 21.33 61.39
C ILE A 152 -2.16 22.01 60.04
N PRO A 153 -0.99 22.66 59.89
CA PRO A 153 -0.55 23.21 58.60
C PRO A 153 0.17 22.14 57.78
N TYR A 154 -0.30 21.85 56.56
CA TYR A 154 0.47 21.09 55.57
C TYR A 154 0.56 21.85 54.24
N ASN A 155 1.82 22.11 53.87
CA ASN A 155 2.38 22.28 52.54
C ASN A 155 1.89 23.43 51.64
N HIS A 156 2.67 24.49 51.68
CA HIS A 156 2.96 25.36 50.54
C HIS A 156 3.56 24.51 49.41
N PHE A 157 2.88 24.39 48.27
CA PHE A 157 3.50 23.92 47.02
C PHE A 157 4.03 25.14 46.26
N PRO A 158 5.32 25.17 45.88
CA PRO A 158 5.86 26.29 45.12
C PRO A 158 5.31 26.24 43.69
N ALA A 159 5.00 27.42 43.17
CA ALA A 159 4.65 27.64 41.78
C ALA A 159 5.88 27.43 40.88
N GLN A 160 6.10 26.23 40.34
CA GLN A 160 6.98 26.02 39.18
C GLN A 160 6.58 24.80 38.36
N SER A 161 6.06 25.05 37.16
CA SER A 161 6.54 24.42 35.92
C SER A 161 5.96 25.20 34.74
N GLU A 162 6.54 26.38 34.48
CA GLU A 162 6.63 26.88 33.12
C GLU A 162 7.54 25.91 32.36
N GLY A 163 6.99 25.11 31.46
CA GLY A 163 7.86 24.18 30.75
C GLY A 163 7.18 23.16 29.86
N PHE A 164 6.04 23.44 29.25
CA PHE A 164 5.61 22.70 28.07
C PHE A 164 4.42 23.42 27.45
N PHE A 165 4.66 24.39 26.58
CA PHE A 165 3.79 24.81 25.46
C PHE A 165 4.41 26.09 24.91
N GLN A 166 5.34 25.93 23.97
CA GLN A 166 5.67 27.01 23.06
C GLN A 166 4.51 27.09 22.05
N PRO A 167 3.80 28.23 21.93
CA PRO A 167 2.94 28.47 20.78
C PRO A 167 3.87 28.52 19.58
N LEU A 168 3.71 27.60 18.63
CA LEU A 168 4.37 27.73 17.34
C LEU A 168 3.80 29.00 16.70
N GLY A 169 4.61 30.06 16.70
CA GLY A 169 4.30 31.29 15.98
C GLY A 169 4.01 30.95 14.53
N LEU A 170 2.84 31.38 14.06
CA LEU A 170 2.46 31.36 12.66
C LEU A 170 3.46 32.21 11.86
N ASN A 171 4.50 31.57 11.34
CA ASN A 171 5.30 32.13 10.25
C ASN A 171 4.71 31.65 8.93
N SER A 172 3.74 32.44 8.43
CA SER A 172 3.47 32.49 6.99
C SER A 172 4.68 33.10 6.30
N ALA A 173 5.60 32.25 5.85
CA ALA A 173 6.60 32.62 4.86
C ALA A 173 6.68 31.49 3.83
N LEU A 174 5.82 31.59 2.81
CA LEU A 174 6.03 30.90 1.54
C LEU A 174 7.35 31.40 0.95
N GLN A 175 8.44 30.64 1.12
CA GLN A 175 9.59 30.71 0.22
C GLN A 175 9.62 29.42 -0.59
N THR A 176 8.92 29.45 -1.71
CA THR A 176 9.20 28.61 -2.86
C THR A 176 10.56 29.08 -3.43
N GLY A 177 11.65 28.58 -2.85
CA GLY A 177 13.01 28.79 -3.32
C GLY A 177 13.41 27.68 -4.28
N TYR A 178 13.61 28.05 -5.55
CA TYR A 178 14.28 27.25 -6.57
C TYR A 178 15.67 26.83 -6.07
N ASN A 179 15.98 25.53 -6.12
CA ASN A 179 17.35 25.07 -5.93
C ASN A 179 18.09 25.15 -7.27
N HIS A 180 19.17 25.94 -7.21
CA HIS A 180 20.16 26.24 -8.23
C HIS A 180 21.04 25.02 -8.53
N VAL A 181 21.51 24.94 -9.76
CA VAL A 181 22.39 23.91 -10.36
C VAL A 181 23.86 24.31 -10.17
N ASP A 182 24.76 23.32 -10.36
CA ASP A 182 26.24 23.31 -10.40
C ASP A 182 26.97 23.05 -9.08
N SER A 183 28.04 22.23 -9.00
CA SER A 183 28.68 21.29 -9.93
C SER A 183 29.65 20.40 -9.13
N ASP A 184 29.87 19.17 -9.62
CA ASP A 184 31.04 18.29 -9.54
C ASP A 184 31.92 18.21 -8.27
N GLU A 185 32.01 17.00 -7.70
CA GLU A 185 33.32 16.35 -7.53
C GLU A 185 33.22 14.81 -7.43
N ILE A 186 34.16 14.15 -8.10
CA ILE A 186 34.31 12.71 -8.32
C ILE A 186 34.95 12.04 -7.09
N ASN A 187 34.41 10.92 -6.59
CA ASN A 187 35.26 9.83 -6.11
C ASN A 187 34.57 8.45 -6.07
N VAL A 188 35.37 7.43 -6.35
CA VAL A 188 35.05 6.03 -6.62
C VAL A 188 35.17 5.18 -5.33
N ALA A 189 34.32 4.15 -5.21
CA ALA A 189 34.64 2.76 -4.78
C ALA A 189 33.66 2.11 -3.76
N ALA A 190 32.97 1.07 -4.28
CA ALA A 190 32.67 -0.23 -3.66
C ALA A 190 31.64 -0.39 -2.50
N PRO A 191 31.03 -1.61 -2.39
CA PRO A 191 29.65 -1.78 -1.96
C PRO A 191 29.52 -2.38 -0.55
N ALA A 192 28.37 -2.12 0.10
CA ALA A 192 27.94 -2.90 1.25
C ALA A 192 26.44 -3.23 1.14
N GLN A 193 26.17 -4.53 1.14
CA GLN A 193 24.87 -5.14 1.35
C GLN A 193 24.19 -4.57 2.59
N ASN A 194 22.91 -4.23 2.51
CA ASN A 194 22.05 -4.28 3.68
C ASN A 194 20.64 -4.75 3.28
N VAL A 195 20.36 -5.98 3.69
CA VAL A 195 19.06 -6.63 3.65
C VAL A 195 18.28 -6.13 4.85
N ASN A 196 17.23 -5.36 4.64
CA ASN A 196 16.13 -5.30 5.60
C ASN A 196 14.82 -4.92 4.90
N GLY A 197 13.94 -5.92 4.78
CA GLY A 197 12.59 -5.78 4.26
C GLY A 197 11.77 -4.90 5.18
N SER A 198 11.51 -3.67 4.72
CA SER A 198 10.46 -2.81 5.26
C SER A 198 9.38 -2.71 4.18
N ILE A 199 8.22 -3.29 4.45
CA ILE A 199 7.04 -3.18 3.58
C ILE A 199 6.58 -1.71 3.64
N PRO A 200 6.43 -0.99 2.51
CA PRO A 200 6.05 0.42 2.56
C PRO A 200 4.57 0.57 2.94
N GLY A 201 4.26 1.60 3.74
CA GLY A 201 2.95 1.84 4.37
C GLY A 201 1.77 2.19 3.45
N TRP A 202 1.86 1.93 2.14
CA TRP A 202 0.69 1.92 1.25
C TRP A 202 -0.06 0.58 1.26
N MET A 203 0.49 -0.41 1.96
CA MET A 203 -0.04 -1.78 2.05
C MET A 203 -0.81 -2.05 3.35
N LEU A 204 -1.21 -1.00 4.10
CA LEU A 204 -2.10 -1.07 5.28
C LEU A 204 -3.35 -0.22 5.06
#